data_AF-A0A927E2V1-F1
#
_entry.id   AF-A0A927E2V1-F1
#
_cell.length_a   1.000
_cell.length_b   1.000
_cell.length_c   1.000
_cell.angle_alpha   90.00
_cell.angle_beta   90.00
_cell.angle_gamma   90.00
#
_symmetry.space_group_name_H-M   'P 1'
#
loop_
_entity.id
_entity.type
_entity.pdbx_description
1 polymer ?
#
loop_
_entity_poly.entity_id
_entity_poly.type
_entity_poly.pdbx_seq_one_letter_code
_entity_poly.pdbx_strand_id
1 'polypeptide(L)'
;MRTMVNRQPQDAERVYASGLYLSGNDQDDLALAQIAALPRSAWTDNIRELEARLQSDRVLRQANQLRDSGDEAQAIALIKRQPASVRYDLTLADWAQQRGDSQTAIADYQRVLRQEADNGDARLGLAEVYRPRAINRPPGRRSCS
;
A
#
# COMPACT_ATOMS: atom_id res chain seq x y z
N MET A 1 -24.06 37.75 16.48
CA MET A 1 -23.68 36.32 16.50
C MET A 1 -23.50 35.82 15.07
N ARG A 2 -22.26 35.58 14.60
CA ARG A 2 -21.90 34.84 13.37
C ARG A 2 -20.37 34.78 13.22
N THR A 3 -19.73 33.74 13.74
CA THR A 3 -18.31 33.42 13.45
C THR A 3 -18.08 31.94 13.11
N MET A 4 -19.15 31.15 12.97
CA MET A 4 -19.03 29.69 12.83
C MET A 4 -18.74 29.21 11.40
N VAL A 5 -19.06 30.00 10.37
CA VAL A 5 -18.89 29.57 8.96
C VAL A 5 -17.43 29.61 8.52
N ASN A 6 -16.60 30.52 9.07
CA ASN A 6 -15.23 30.70 8.61
C ASN A 6 -14.18 29.87 9.39
N ARG A 7 -14.55 29.27 10.54
CA ARG A 7 -13.63 28.42 11.33
C ARG A 7 -13.56 26.98 10.83
N GLN A 8 -14.68 26.42 10.37
CA GLN A 8 -14.72 25.01 9.95
C GLN A 8 -13.73 24.69 8.81
N PRO A 9 -13.57 25.51 7.75
CA PRO A 9 -12.58 25.26 6.71
C PRO A 9 -11.14 25.35 7.23
N GLN A 10 -10.84 26.32 8.10
CA GLN A 10 -9.51 26.49 8.70
C GLN A 10 -9.14 25.32 9.63
N ASP A 11 -10.11 24.81 10.39
CA ASP A 11 -9.90 23.65 11.25
C ASP A 11 -9.66 22.37 10.42
N ALA A 12 -10.39 22.20 9.31
CA ALA A 12 -10.21 21.08 8.38
C ALA A 12 -8.82 21.10 7.72
N GLU A 13 -8.38 22.24 7.21
CA GLU A 13 -7.03 22.40 6.61
C GLU A 13 -5.92 22.12 7.63
N ARG A 14 -6.06 22.60 8.87
CA ARG A 14 -5.09 22.32 9.94
C ARG A 14 -5.00 20.84 10.26
N VAL A 15 -6.14 20.16 10.37
CA VAL A 15 -6.16 18.71 10.65
C VAL A 15 -5.59 17.92 9.47
N TYR A 16 -5.86 18.33 8.23
CA TYR A 16 -5.26 17.71 7.05
C TYR A 16 -3.73 17.84 7.05
N ALA A 17 -3.20 19.05 7.25
CA ALA A 17 -1.75 19.29 7.30
C ALA A 17 -1.07 18.54 8.47
N SER A 18 -1.70 18.56 9.65
CA SER A 18 -1.24 17.77 10.81
C SER A 18 -1.25 16.28 10.52
N GLY A 19 -2.33 15.76 9.91
CA GLY A 19 -2.47 14.36 9.57
C GLY A 19 -1.41 13.87 8.57
N LEU A 20 -1.06 14.68 7.57
CA LEU A 20 0.06 14.38 6.66
C LEU A 20 1.40 14.28 7.41
N TYR A 21 1.67 15.22 8.32
CA TYR A 21 2.89 15.20 9.13
C TYR A 21 2.95 13.97 10.04
N LEU A 22 1.85 13.63 10.71
CA LEU A 22 1.76 12.45 11.58
C LEU A 22 1.94 11.15 10.79
N SER A 23 1.34 11.06 9.59
CA SER A 23 1.51 9.89 8.72
C SER A 23 2.95 9.67 8.31
N GLY A 24 3.68 10.73 7.96
CA GLY A 24 5.10 10.65 7.65
C GLY A 24 5.99 10.20 8.81
N ASN A 25 5.46 10.15 10.04
CA ASN A 25 6.14 9.67 11.24
C ASN A 25 5.56 8.34 11.77
N ASP A 26 4.81 7.61 10.94
CA ASP A 26 4.11 6.36 11.31
C ASP A 26 3.07 6.51 12.45
N GLN A 27 2.56 7.73 12.66
CA GLN A 27 1.60 8.05 13.71
C GLN A 27 0.15 8.06 13.18
N ASP A 28 -0.22 7.10 12.33
CA ASP A 28 -1.54 7.13 11.67
C ASP A 28 -2.71 7.04 12.66
N ASP A 29 -2.56 6.32 13.78
CA ASP A 29 -3.59 6.23 14.81
C ASP A 29 -3.91 7.60 15.42
N LEU A 30 -2.89 8.43 15.64
CA LEU A 30 -3.07 9.81 16.12
C LEU A 30 -3.70 10.68 15.05
N ALA A 31 -3.28 10.53 13.78
CA ALA A 31 -3.86 11.27 12.66
C ALA A 31 -5.35 10.93 12.47
N LEU A 32 -5.70 9.65 12.52
CA LEU A 32 -7.08 9.16 12.42
C LEU A 32 -7.94 9.69 13.57
N ALA A 33 -7.42 9.72 14.80
CA ALA A 33 -8.14 10.29 15.94
C ALA A 33 -8.42 11.79 15.76
N GLN A 34 -7.47 12.56 15.20
CA GLN A 34 -7.67 13.98 14.90
C GLN A 34 -8.72 14.20 13.80
N ILE A 35 -8.70 13.40 12.74
CA ILE A 35 -9.69 13.44 11.67
C ILE A 35 -11.08 13.08 12.20
N ALA A 36 -11.18 12.05 13.04
CA ALA A 36 -12.45 11.61 13.63
C ALA A 36 -13.08 12.65 14.56
N ALA A 37 -12.29 13.56 15.14
CA ALA A 37 -12.77 14.66 15.98
C ALA A 37 -13.44 15.78 15.17
N LEU A 38 -13.23 15.84 13.84
CA LEU A 38 -13.91 16.81 12.99
C LEU A 38 -15.38 16.39 12.76
N PRO A 39 -16.33 17.35 12.75
CA PRO A 39 -17.68 17.05 12.32
C PRO A 39 -17.66 16.57 10.86
N ARG A 40 -18.44 15.54 10.53
CA ARG A 40 -18.47 14.96 9.17
C ARG A 40 -18.80 15.97 8.06
N SER A 41 -19.54 17.04 8.40
CA SER A 41 -19.83 18.14 7.47
C SER A 41 -18.61 18.98 7.09
N ALA A 42 -17.55 18.96 7.91
CA ALA A 42 -16.30 19.66 7.65
C ALA A 42 -15.26 18.80 6.89
N TRP A 43 -15.59 17.54 6.59
CA TRP A 43 -14.69 16.68 5.82
C TRP A 43 -14.64 17.14 4.37
N THR A 44 -13.46 17.54 3.94
CA THR A 44 -13.12 17.78 2.54
C THR A 44 -12.74 16.46 1.85
N ASP A 45 -12.65 16.47 0.53
CA ASP A 45 -12.22 15.28 -0.22
C ASP A 45 -10.78 14.88 0.14
N ASN A 46 -9.90 15.86 0.35
CA ASN A 46 -8.55 15.64 0.85
C ASN A 46 -8.53 14.93 2.22
N ILE A 47 -9.44 15.29 3.14
CA ILE A 47 -9.55 14.60 4.44
C ILE A 47 -10.05 13.16 4.27
N ARG A 48 -11.03 12.93 3.39
CA ARG A 48 -11.53 11.57 3.10
C ARG A 48 -10.44 10.70 2.49
N GLU A 49 -9.69 11.24 1.53
CA GLU A 49 -8.59 10.54 0.89
C GLU A 49 -7.47 10.24 1.89
N LEU A 50 -7.10 11.23 2.72
CA LEU A 50 -6.12 11.04 3.78
C LEU A 50 -6.55 9.96 4.76
N GLU A 51 -7.82 9.99 5.21
CA GLU A 51 -8.35 8.98 6.11
C GLU A 51 -8.29 7.57 5.50
N ALA A 52 -8.75 7.40 4.26
CA ALA A 52 -8.67 6.11 3.56
C ALA A 52 -7.23 5.61 3.43
N ARG A 53 -6.28 6.51 3.15
CA ARG A 53 -4.86 6.21 3.08
C ARG A 53 -4.30 5.77 4.43
N LEU A 54 -4.56 6.53 5.49
CA LEU A 54 -4.14 6.23 6.86
C LEU A 54 -4.68 4.89 7.37
N GLN A 55 -5.95 4.58 7.08
CA GLN A 55 -6.53 3.27 7.38
C GLN A 55 -5.77 2.15 6.66
N SER A 56 -5.44 2.36 5.38
CA SER A 56 -4.68 1.39 4.59
C SER A 56 -3.26 1.19 5.13
N ASP A 57 -2.58 2.28 5.49
CA ASP A 57 -1.25 2.26 6.10
C ASP A 57 -1.24 1.48 7.42
N ARG A 58 -2.25 1.70 8.27
CA ARG A 58 -2.42 0.96 9.52
C ARG A 58 -2.55 -0.54 9.29
N VAL A 59 -3.41 -0.95 8.35
CA VAL A 59 -3.58 -2.38 8.03
C VAL A 59 -2.28 -2.97 7.49
N LEU A 60 -1.60 -2.27 6.58
CA LEU A 60 -0.34 -2.75 6.00
C LEU A 60 0.77 -2.84 7.04
N ARG A 61 0.88 -1.90 7.99
CA ARG A 61 1.84 -2.00 9.09
C ARG A 61 1.56 -3.22 9.97
N GLN A 62 0.30 -3.46 10.34
CA GLN A 62 -0.05 -4.66 11.11
C GLN A 62 0.24 -5.95 10.32
N ALA A 63 -0.06 -5.96 9.02
CA ALA A 63 0.22 -7.10 8.16
C ALA A 63 1.74 -7.34 8.02
N ASN A 64 2.54 -6.28 7.86
CA ASN A 64 4.00 -6.36 7.84
C ASN A 64 4.54 -6.91 9.17
N GLN A 65 4.04 -6.43 10.32
CA GLN A 65 4.44 -6.96 11.63
C GLN A 65 4.15 -8.46 11.77
N LEU A 66 2.99 -8.93 11.33
CA LEU A 66 2.64 -10.35 11.29
C LEU A 66 3.58 -11.13 10.36
N ARG A 67 3.92 -10.57 9.20
CA ARG A 67 4.83 -11.21 8.27
C ARG A 67 6.25 -11.30 8.84
N ASP A 68 6.73 -10.23 9.46
CA ASP A 68 8.04 -10.15 10.10
C ASP A 68 8.15 -11.09 11.32
N SER A 69 7.03 -11.39 11.99
CA SER A 69 6.97 -12.42 13.05
C SER A 69 6.89 -13.86 12.52
N GLY A 70 6.81 -14.06 11.20
CA GLY A 70 6.70 -15.37 10.55
C GLY A 70 5.27 -15.80 10.23
N ASP A 71 4.25 -15.01 10.59
CA ASP A 71 2.83 -15.28 10.38
C ASP A 71 2.31 -14.72 9.03
N GLU A 72 3.06 -14.92 7.94
CA GLU A 72 2.72 -14.36 6.61
C GLU A 72 1.30 -14.76 6.15
N ALA A 73 0.84 -15.97 6.47
CA ALA A 73 -0.51 -16.41 6.12
C ALA A 73 -1.59 -15.55 6.82
N GLN A 74 -1.37 -15.16 8.08
CA GLN A 74 -2.29 -14.28 8.79
C GLN A 74 -2.22 -12.85 8.26
N ALA A 75 -1.02 -12.38 7.91
CA ALA A 75 -0.83 -11.08 7.27
C ALA A 75 -1.60 -10.97 5.95
N ILE A 76 -1.48 -11.98 5.08
CA ILE A 76 -2.23 -12.05 3.81
C ILE A 76 -3.74 -12.09 4.07
N ALA A 77 -4.19 -12.88 5.05
CA ALA A 77 -5.60 -12.95 5.40
C ALA A 77 -6.14 -11.62 5.93
N LEU A 78 -5.34 -10.86 6.69
CA LEU A 78 -5.71 -9.53 7.18
C LEU A 78 -5.92 -8.54 6.01
N ILE A 79 -5.02 -8.53 5.04
CA ILE A 79 -5.12 -7.68 3.83
C ILE A 79 -6.35 -8.10 3.00
N LYS A 80 -6.54 -9.40 2.75
CA LYS A 80 -7.65 -9.91 1.92
C LYS A 80 -9.05 -9.69 2.51
N ARG A 81 -9.16 -9.39 3.81
CA ARG A 81 -10.43 -9.02 4.46
C ARG A 81 -10.82 -7.57 4.17
N GLN A 82 -9.88 -6.73 3.74
CA GLN A 82 -10.16 -5.35 3.41
C GLN A 82 -10.89 -5.24 2.07
N PRO A 83 -11.59 -4.12 1.82
CA PRO A 83 -12.06 -3.79 0.48
C PRO A 83 -10.92 -3.80 -0.53
N ALA A 84 -11.23 -4.21 -1.77
CA ALA A 84 -10.25 -4.24 -2.85
C ALA A 84 -9.62 -2.84 -3.04
N SER A 85 -8.30 -2.80 -3.13
CA SER A 85 -7.50 -1.59 -3.32
C SER A 85 -6.26 -1.95 -4.10
N VAL A 86 -5.89 -1.10 -5.06
CA VAL A 86 -4.64 -1.22 -5.82
C VAL A 86 -3.45 -1.39 -4.89
N ARG A 87 -3.42 -0.65 -3.78
CA ARG A 87 -2.33 -0.68 -2.80
C ARG A 87 -2.17 -2.06 -2.14
N TYR A 88 -3.29 -2.70 -1.82
CA TYR A 88 -3.28 -4.05 -1.24
C TYR A 88 -2.89 -5.10 -2.28
N ASP A 89 -3.39 -4.98 -3.50
CA ASP A 89 -3.05 -5.89 -4.60
C ASP A 89 -1.56 -5.80 -4.95
N LEU A 90 -0.98 -4.59 -5.00
CA LEU A 90 0.47 -4.38 -5.16
C LEU A 90 1.28 -5.05 -4.05
N THR A 91 0.90 -4.81 -2.79
CA THR A 91 1.60 -5.39 -1.64
C THR A 91 1.58 -6.93 -1.69
N LEU A 92 0.42 -7.52 -2.00
CA LEU A 92 0.29 -8.98 -2.11
C LEU A 92 1.10 -9.54 -3.29
N ALA A 93 1.18 -8.81 -4.41
CA ALA A 93 2.01 -9.17 -5.57
C ALA A 93 3.50 -9.17 -5.22
N ASP A 94 3.99 -8.13 -4.54
CA ASP A 94 5.38 -8.03 -4.08
C ASP A 94 5.73 -9.19 -3.16
N TRP A 95 4.85 -9.51 -2.20
CA TRP A 95 5.06 -10.62 -1.28
C TRP A 95 5.08 -11.96 -2.02
N ALA A 96 4.20 -12.13 -3.01
CA ALA A 96 4.18 -13.30 -3.89
C ALA A 96 5.48 -13.46 -4.67
N GLN A 97 6.01 -12.38 -5.21
CA GLN A 97 7.30 -12.38 -5.91
C GLN A 97 8.44 -12.75 -4.95
N GLN A 98 8.48 -12.16 -3.75
CA GLN A 98 9.52 -12.42 -2.75
C GLN A 98 9.55 -13.88 -2.28
N ARG A 99 8.38 -14.53 -2.12
CA ARG A 99 8.30 -15.96 -1.80
C ARG A 99 8.54 -16.89 -3.00
N GLY A 100 8.76 -16.33 -4.20
CA GLY A 100 8.98 -17.07 -5.44
C GLY A 100 7.70 -17.57 -6.13
N ASP A 101 6.53 -17.20 -5.63
CA ASP A 101 5.22 -17.51 -6.20
C ASP A 101 4.90 -16.57 -7.36
N SER A 102 5.60 -16.81 -8.47
CA SER A 102 5.53 -15.99 -9.68
C SER A 102 4.13 -15.97 -10.29
N GLN A 103 3.39 -17.07 -10.18
CA GLN A 103 2.04 -17.17 -10.73
C GLN A 103 1.06 -16.24 -10.01
N THR A 104 1.07 -16.23 -8.68
CA THR A 104 0.24 -15.31 -7.90
C THR A 104 0.68 -13.86 -8.11
N ALA A 105 1.99 -13.58 -8.11
CA ALA A 105 2.52 -12.24 -8.35
C ALA A 105 2.03 -11.66 -9.69
N ILE A 106 2.10 -12.44 -10.78
CA ILE A 106 1.60 -12.03 -12.10
C ILE A 106 0.11 -11.71 -12.05
N ALA A 107 -0.70 -12.58 -11.42
CA ALA A 107 -2.15 -12.38 -11.36
C ALA A 107 -2.54 -11.11 -10.60
N ASP A 108 -1.83 -10.81 -9.51
CA ASP A 108 -2.06 -9.63 -8.68
C ASP A 108 -1.55 -8.34 -9.37
N TYR A 109 -0.35 -8.33 -9.97
CA TYR A 109 0.11 -7.20 -10.79
C TYR A 109 -0.82 -6.91 -11.97
N GLN A 110 -1.31 -7.94 -12.66
CA GLN A 110 -2.29 -7.75 -13.73
C GLN A 110 -3.62 -7.19 -13.23
N ARG A 111 -4.01 -7.47 -11.99
CA ARG A 111 -5.20 -6.89 -11.37
C ARG A 111 -5.03 -5.40 -11.13
N VAL A 112 -3.86 -5.00 -10.66
CA VAL A 112 -3.48 -3.58 -10.54
C VAL A 112 -3.55 -2.90 -11.90
N LEU A 113 -2.93 -3.48 -12.93
CA LEU A 113 -2.92 -2.89 -14.29
C LEU A 113 -4.30 -2.83 -14.97
N ARG A 114 -5.28 -3.62 -14.52
CA ARG A 114 -6.68 -3.49 -14.97
C ARG A 114 -7.39 -2.28 -14.36
N GLN A 115 -6.99 -1.87 -13.15
CA GLN A 115 -7.56 -0.72 -12.45
C GLN A 115 -6.78 0.57 -12.81
N GLU A 116 -5.46 0.49 -12.83
CA GLU A 116 -4.53 1.57 -13.12
C GLU A 116 -3.55 1.13 -14.20
N ALA A 117 -3.91 1.34 -15.46
CA ALA A 117 -3.13 0.87 -16.60
C ALA A 117 -1.72 1.46 -16.66
N ASP A 118 -1.51 2.64 -16.10
CA ASP A 118 -0.26 3.40 -16.05
C ASP A 118 0.53 3.22 -14.75
N ASN A 119 0.09 2.34 -13.84
CA ASN A 119 0.80 2.06 -12.60
C ASN A 119 2.22 1.51 -12.87
N GLY A 120 3.22 2.35 -12.57
CA GLY A 120 4.63 2.07 -12.85
C GLY A 120 5.18 0.90 -12.04
N ASP A 121 4.76 0.78 -10.77
CA ASP A 121 5.21 -0.27 -9.85
C ASP A 121 4.72 -1.63 -10.32
N ALA A 122 3.45 -1.75 -10.73
CA ALA A 122 2.92 -3.00 -11.27
C ALA A 122 3.58 -3.40 -12.59
N ARG A 123 3.90 -2.43 -13.46
CA ARG A 123 4.63 -2.71 -14.71
C ARG A 123 6.05 -3.20 -14.43
N LEU A 124 6.75 -2.57 -13.49
CA LEU A 124 8.09 -2.95 -13.08
C LEU A 124 8.09 -4.35 -12.43
N GLY A 125 7.21 -4.57 -11.46
CA GLY A 125 7.08 -5.86 -10.78
C GLY A 125 6.77 -7.00 -11.74
N LEU A 126 5.85 -6.79 -12.69
CA LEU A 126 5.55 -7.78 -13.72
C LEU A 126 6.77 -8.06 -14.62
N ALA A 127 7.53 -7.05 -15.01
CA ALA A 127 8.76 -7.20 -15.79
C ALA A 127 9.85 -7.96 -15.01
N GLU A 128 9.95 -7.76 -13.70
CA GLU A 128 10.87 -8.48 -12.83
C GLU A 128 10.49 -9.94 -12.65
N VAL A 129 9.19 -10.24 -12.50
CA VAL A 129 8.70 -11.63 -12.40
C VAL A 129 8.97 -12.39 -13.69
N TYR A 130 8.84 -11.76 -14.85
CA TYR A 130 9.16 -12.37 -16.14
C TYR A 130 10.66 -12.42 -16.45
N ARG A 131 11.52 -11.80 -15.63
CA ARG A 131 12.95 -11.80 -15.90
C ARG A 131 13.47 -13.23 -15.77
N PRO A 132 14.14 -13.77 -16.81
CA PRO A 132 14.72 -15.10 -16.70
C PRO A 132 15.76 -15.09 -15.57
N ARG A 133 15.62 -16.00 -14.60
CA ARG A 133 16.70 -16.29 -13.65
C ARG A 133 17.90 -16.68 -14.49
N ALA A 134 18.95 -15.87 -14.49
CA ALA A 134 20.16 -16.16 -15.24
C ALA A 134 20.65 -17.55 -14.83
N ILE A 135 20.43 -18.55 -15.69
CA ILE A 135 21.00 -19.87 -15.54
C ILE A 135 22.50 -19.64 -15.61
N ASN A 136 23.16 -19.80 -14.48
CA ASN A 136 24.61 -19.80 -14.37
C ASN A 136 25.11 -20.96 -15.24
N ARG A 137 25.39 -20.66 -16.52
CA ARG A 137 25.90 -21.64 -17.48
C ARG A 137 27.30 -21.99 -16.98
N PRO A 138 27.56 -23.24 -16.52
CA PRO A 138 28.91 -23.60 -16.10
C PRO A 138 29.84 -23.40 -17.31
N PRO A 139 31.09 -22.92 -17.10
CA PRO A 139 32.03 -22.78 -18.20
C PRO A 139 32.21 -24.15 -18.85
N GLY A 140 31.75 -24.27 -20.10
CA GLY A 140 31.89 -25.48 -20.88
C GLY A 140 33.36 -25.88 -20.91
N ARG A 141 33.66 -27.09 -20.43
CA ARG A 141 34.97 -27.71 -20.60
C ARG A 141 35.24 -27.77 -22.10
N ARG A 142 36.14 -26.91 -22.59
CA ARG A 142 36.75 -27.08 -23.90
C ARG A 142 37.67 -28.29 -23.80
N SER A 143 37.18 -29.46 -24.18
CA SER A 143 38.05 -30.56 -24.57
C SER A 143 38.53 -30.24 -25.99
N CYS A 144 39.72 -29.66 -26.09
CA CYS A 144 40.47 -29.68 -27.34
C CYS A 144 41.15 -31.05 -27.43
N SER A 145 40.74 -31.85 -28.42
CA SER A 145 41.52 -32.98 -28.95
C SER A 145 42.58 -32.47 -29.91
#